data_AF-A0A7S2I728-F1
#
_entry.id   AF-A0A7S2I728-F1
#
_cell.length_a   1.000
_cell.length_b   1.000
_cell.length_c   1.000
_cell.angle_alpha   90.00
_cell.angle_beta   90.00
_cell.angle_gamma   90.00
#
_symmetry.space_group_name_H-M   'P 1'
#
loop_
_entity.id
_entity.type
_entity.pdbx_description
1 polymer ?
#
loop_
_entity_poly.entity_id
_entity_poly.type
_entity_poly.pdbx_seq_one_letter_code
_entity_poly.pdbx_strand_id
1 'polypeptide(L)'
;EASGAWPPELACVPMLKVPPRSAAAGHPSALPGVASGVRSALVRARGAWWRLKGCGNRDQGFPVEACGDYGELNVRGCCFEHTADTELRMTELAARALGAAGLDCANRPVGTYRYECALGWPLPKIGRYCGVFETLGNARLGDHLLAGLLRLLPELFPPGA
;
A
#
# COMPACT_ATOMS: atom_id res chain seq x y z
N GLU A 1 18.18 19.25 0.41
CA GLU A 1 17.42 18.93 -0.81
C GLU A 1 17.48 17.43 -1.03
N ALA A 2 16.33 16.77 -1.00
CA ALA A 2 16.11 15.45 -1.56
C ALA A 2 14.60 15.33 -1.75
N SER A 3 14.08 15.86 -2.86
CA SER A 3 12.84 15.33 -3.44
C SER A 3 13.20 13.94 -3.96
N GLY A 4 13.34 12.98 -3.03
CA GLY A 4 13.82 11.65 -3.33
C GLY A 4 12.80 10.97 -4.22
N ALA A 5 13.12 10.84 -5.50
CA ALA A 5 12.38 9.95 -6.38
C ALA A 5 12.33 8.57 -5.71
N TRP A 6 11.14 7.95 -5.64
CA TRP A 6 11.04 6.60 -5.10
C TRP A 6 11.85 5.62 -5.97
N PRO A 7 12.27 4.47 -5.43
CA PRO A 7 12.99 3.45 -6.16
C PRO A 7 12.34 3.15 -7.52
N PRO A 8 13.08 3.17 -8.65
CA PRO A 8 12.53 2.88 -9.98
C PRO A 8 11.79 1.55 -10.06
N GLU A 9 12.16 0.57 -9.24
CA GLU A 9 11.49 -0.73 -9.13
C GLU A 9 10.01 -0.59 -8.73
N LEU A 10 9.65 0.50 -8.05
CA LEU A 10 8.26 0.86 -7.75
C LEU A 10 7.57 1.56 -8.93
N ALA A 11 8.30 2.14 -9.88
CA ALA A 11 7.76 2.84 -11.05
C ALA A 11 7.68 2.00 -12.34
N CYS A 12 8.53 0.97 -12.47
CA CYS A 12 8.72 0.24 -13.72
C CYS A 12 7.59 -0.74 -14.08
N VAL A 13 6.78 -1.17 -13.11
CA VAL A 13 5.62 -2.05 -13.33
C VAL A 13 4.43 -1.56 -12.52
N PRO A 14 3.17 -1.86 -12.94
CA PRO A 14 2.00 -1.51 -12.17
C PRO A 14 2.12 -2.01 -10.74
N MET A 15 1.92 -1.12 -9.76
CA MET A 15 1.96 -1.42 -8.33
C MET A 15 0.76 -2.27 -7.86
N LEU A 16 0.54 -3.42 -8.49
CA LEU A 16 -0.59 -4.32 -8.26
C LEU A 16 -0.17 -5.54 -7.47
N LYS A 17 -0.90 -5.82 -6.39
CA LYS A 17 -0.78 -7.08 -5.65
C LYS A 17 -1.30 -8.25 -6.50
N VAL A 18 -0.52 -9.32 -6.53
CA VAL A 18 -0.84 -10.57 -7.21
C VAL A 18 -0.39 -11.77 -6.35
N PRO A 19 -0.93 -12.98 -6.56
CA PRO A 19 -0.48 -14.17 -5.85
C PRO A 19 0.97 -14.54 -6.25
N PRO A 20 1.76 -15.15 -5.35
CA PRO A 20 3.15 -15.52 -5.63
C PRO A 20 3.34 -16.47 -6.84
N ARG A 21 2.30 -17.24 -7.18
CA ARG A 21 2.32 -18.20 -8.30
C ARG A 21 1.80 -17.60 -9.62
N SER A 22 1.42 -16.33 -9.64
CA SER A 22 0.97 -15.67 -10.87
C SER A 22 2.14 -15.39 -11.82
N ALA A 23 1.89 -15.36 -13.13
CA ALA A 23 2.91 -15.00 -14.11
C ALA A 23 3.53 -13.62 -13.84
N ALA A 24 2.71 -12.67 -13.34
CA ALA A 24 3.16 -11.33 -12.97
C ALA A 24 4.16 -11.32 -11.79
N ALA A 25 4.05 -12.28 -10.87
CA ALA A 25 5.00 -12.42 -9.76
C ALA A 25 6.39 -12.89 -10.22
N GLY A 26 6.49 -13.51 -11.40
CA GLY A 26 7.76 -13.91 -12.01
C GLY A 26 8.48 -12.78 -12.77
N HIS A 27 7.88 -11.60 -12.88
CA HIS A 27 8.51 -10.48 -13.59
C HIS A 27 9.75 -9.97 -12.82
N PRO A 28 10.87 -9.61 -13.48
CA PRO A 28 12.10 -9.17 -12.80
C PRO A 28 11.94 -7.96 -11.87
N SER A 29 10.97 -7.10 -12.15
CA SER A 29 10.64 -5.93 -11.32
C SER A 29 9.58 -6.20 -10.24
N ALA A 30 9.09 -7.44 -10.12
CA ALA A 30 8.15 -7.80 -9.08
C ALA A 30 8.85 -7.78 -7.71
N LEU A 31 8.23 -7.13 -6.74
CA LEU A 31 8.75 -7.05 -5.38
C LEU A 31 7.91 -7.91 -4.43
N PRO A 32 8.54 -8.71 -3.53
CA PRO A 32 7.81 -9.37 -2.47
C PRO A 32 7.23 -8.32 -1.53
N GLY A 33 5.93 -8.46 -1.25
CA GLY A 33 5.18 -7.52 -0.43
C GLY A 33 4.34 -8.21 0.64
N VAL A 34 4.10 -7.51 1.74
CA VAL A 34 3.21 -7.92 2.82
C VAL A 34 1.91 -7.14 2.72
N ALA A 35 0.77 -7.82 2.68
CA ALA A 35 -0.52 -7.15 2.70
C ALA A 35 -0.70 -6.37 4.00
N SER A 36 -0.88 -5.05 3.91
CA SER A 36 -1.13 -4.17 5.06
C SER A 36 -2.59 -3.72 5.05
N GLY A 37 -3.52 -4.65 4.85
CA GLY A 37 -4.95 -4.42 4.63
C GLY A 37 -5.40 -4.77 3.22
N VAL A 38 -6.71 -4.63 2.98
CA VAL A 38 -7.35 -5.07 1.73
C VAL A 38 -6.78 -4.33 0.51
N ARG A 39 -6.52 -3.02 0.62
CA ARG A 39 -6.12 -2.15 -0.50
C ARG A 39 -4.70 -1.58 -0.38
N SER A 40 -3.90 -2.14 0.52
CA SER A 40 -2.57 -1.62 0.84
C SER A 40 -1.54 -2.73 1.01
N ALA A 41 -0.28 -2.39 0.80
CA ALA A 41 0.86 -3.29 0.92
C ALA A 41 2.06 -2.57 1.56
N LEU A 42 2.97 -3.37 2.09
CA LEU A 42 4.32 -2.98 2.47
C LEU A 42 5.30 -3.73 1.57
N VAL A 43 6.26 -3.03 1.00
CA VAL A 43 7.32 -3.61 0.16
C VAL A 43 8.67 -3.08 0.62
N ARG A 44 9.71 -3.90 0.52
CA ARG A 44 11.08 -3.49 0.82
C ARG A 44 11.83 -3.25 -0.48
N ALA A 45 12.42 -2.07 -0.62
CA ALA A 45 13.21 -1.69 -1.79
C ALA A 45 14.40 -0.84 -1.37
N ARG A 46 15.60 -1.21 -1.86
CA ARG A 46 16.87 -0.51 -1.58
C ARG A 46 17.13 -0.26 -0.08
N GLY A 47 16.85 -1.26 0.75
CA GLY A 47 17.07 -1.20 2.20
C GLY A 47 15.95 -0.51 2.98
N ALA A 48 15.09 0.29 2.33
CA ALA A 48 13.98 1.01 2.96
C ALA A 48 12.63 0.27 2.79
N TRP A 49 11.69 0.61 3.68
CA TRP A 49 10.31 0.12 3.61
C TRP A 49 9.39 1.16 2.97
N TRP A 50 8.48 0.66 2.15
CA TRP A 50 7.54 1.47 1.39
C TRP A 50 6.12 0.98 1.61
N ARG A 51 5.21 1.90 1.85
CA ARG A 51 3.78 1.65 1.94
C ARG A 51 3.10 2.10 0.66
N LEU A 52 2.30 1.18 0.11
CA LEU A 52 1.45 1.41 -1.03
C LEU A 52 0.00 1.44 -0.55
N LYS A 53 -0.75 2.49 -0.93
CA LYS A 53 -2.20 2.60 -0.69
C LYS A 53 -2.92 2.73 -2.04
N GLY A 54 -3.87 1.84 -2.32
CA GLY A 54 -4.50 1.75 -3.64
C GLY A 54 -3.77 0.82 -4.61
N CYS A 55 -3.17 -0.26 -4.08
CA CYS A 55 -2.35 -1.23 -4.82
C CYS A 55 -3.08 -2.54 -5.16
N GLY A 56 -4.37 -2.45 -5.49
CA GLY A 56 -5.25 -3.57 -5.76
C GLY A 56 -6.02 -4.09 -4.54
N ASN A 57 -7.16 -4.74 -4.81
CA ASN A 57 -8.06 -5.35 -3.83
C ASN A 57 -7.63 -6.79 -3.55
N ARG A 58 -6.83 -7.00 -2.50
CA ARG A 58 -6.08 -8.26 -2.30
C ARG A 58 -5.30 -8.63 -3.57
N ASP A 59 -5.69 -9.68 -4.26
CA ASP A 59 -5.12 -10.22 -5.50
C ASP A 59 -6.05 -10.07 -6.72
N GLN A 60 -7.15 -9.32 -6.57
CA GLN A 60 -8.21 -9.19 -7.59
C GLN A 60 -8.03 -7.96 -8.50
N GLY A 61 -6.99 -7.15 -8.29
CA GLY A 61 -6.83 -5.89 -9.01
C GLY A 61 -7.89 -4.85 -8.62
N PHE A 62 -8.69 -4.38 -9.57
CA PHE A 62 -9.64 -3.27 -9.39
C PHE A 62 -11.10 -3.68 -9.66
N PRO A 63 -11.71 -4.55 -8.83
CA PRO A 63 -13.09 -4.97 -9.03
C PRO A 63 -14.06 -3.80 -8.81
N VAL A 64 -15.25 -3.92 -9.40
CA VAL A 64 -16.40 -3.06 -9.07
C VAL A 64 -17.29 -3.81 -8.09
N GLU A 65 -17.55 -3.19 -6.95
CA GLU A 65 -18.38 -3.75 -5.89
C GLU A 65 -19.48 -2.75 -5.51
N ALA A 66 -20.67 -3.24 -5.17
CA ALA A 66 -21.68 -2.41 -4.53
C ALA A 66 -21.22 -2.06 -3.11
N CYS A 67 -21.18 -0.76 -2.79
CA CYS A 67 -20.70 -0.22 -1.52
C CYS A 67 -21.47 1.05 -1.19
N GLY A 68 -21.91 1.18 0.05
CA GLY A 68 -22.78 2.27 0.52
C GLY A 68 -24.18 1.76 0.86
N ASP A 69 -25.00 2.64 1.42
CA ASP A 69 -26.32 2.28 1.96
C ASP A 69 -27.35 2.02 0.84
N TYR A 70 -27.06 2.46 -0.38
CA TYR A 70 -27.96 2.36 -1.53
C TYR A 70 -27.41 1.45 -2.64
N GLY A 71 -26.33 0.71 -2.37
CA GLY A 71 -25.74 -0.24 -3.33
C GLY A 71 -24.93 0.44 -4.44
N GLU A 72 -24.32 1.60 -4.16
CA GLU A 72 -23.56 2.37 -5.12
C GLU A 72 -22.34 1.59 -5.65
N LEU A 73 -22.17 1.56 -6.96
CA LEU A 73 -21.05 0.86 -7.58
C LEU A 73 -19.75 1.64 -7.40
N ASN A 74 -18.76 1.00 -6.80
CA ASN A 74 -17.46 1.59 -6.51
C ASN A 74 -16.33 0.74 -7.10
N VAL A 75 -15.37 1.40 -7.76
CA VAL A 75 -14.09 0.76 -8.10
C VAL A 75 -13.27 0.59 -6.82
N ARG A 76 -12.94 -0.65 -6.49
CA ARG A 76 -12.17 -1.00 -5.29
C ARG A 76 -10.70 -1.19 -5.65
N GLY A 77 -9.87 -1.34 -4.62
CA GLY A 77 -8.44 -1.61 -4.80
C GLY A 77 -7.57 -0.41 -5.17
N CYS A 78 -8.11 0.72 -5.63
CA CYS A 78 -7.35 1.93 -5.96
C CYS A 78 -7.71 3.12 -5.06
N CYS A 79 -6.91 4.18 -5.17
CA CYS A 79 -7.31 5.55 -4.84
C CYS A 79 -7.83 6.25 -6.11
N PHE A 80 -8.66 7.27 -5.93
CA PHE A 80 -8.86 8.31 -6.94
C PHE A 80 -7.84 9.43 -6.72
N GLU A 81 -7.61 10.26 -7.74
CA GLU A 81 -6.60 11.33 -7.73
C GLU A 81 -6.70 12.20 -6.47
N HIS A 82 -7.85 12.86 -6.29
CA HIS A 82 -8.12 13.71 -5.12
C HIS A 82 -7.95 12.97 -3.78
N THR A 83 -8.30 11.68 -3.73
CA THR A 83 -8.14 10.86 -2.52
C THR A 83 -6.66 10.62 -2.22
N ALA A 84 -5.87 10.31 -3.25
CA ALA A 84 -4.43 10.08 -3.11
C ALA A 84 -3.71 11.37 -2.70
N ASP A 85 -4.06 12.49 -3.33
CA ASP A 85 -3.49 13.81 -3.01
C ASP A 85 -3.83 14.25 -1.59
N THR A 86 -5.08 14.05 -1.16
CA THR A 86 -5.52 14.34 0.21
C THR A 86 -4.74 13.49 1.22
N GLU A 87 -4.59 12.19 0.96
CA GLU A 87 -3.82 11.27 1.81
C GLU A 87 -2.36 11.70 1.96
N LEU A 88 -1.70 12.07 0.86
CA LEU A 88 -0.32 12.57 0.89
C LEU A 88 -0.22 13.87 1.68
N ARG A 89 -1.12 14.83 1.40
CA ARG A 89 -1.13 16.14 2.07
C ARG A 89 -1.38 16.02 3.57
N MET A 90 -2.36 15.23 3.97
CA MET A 90 -2.67 15.05 5.39
C MET A 90 -1.53 14.32 6.11
N THR A 91 -0.89 13.35 5.46
CA THR A 91 0.30 12.69 6.02
C THR A 91 1.46 13.67 6.18
N GLU A 92 1.66 14.57 5.22
CA GLU A 92 2.68 15.62 5.32
C GLU A 92 2.44 16.56 6.51
N LEU A 93 1.19 17.02 6.67
CA LEU A 93 0.80 17.89 7.78
C LEU A 93 1.00 17.19 9.13
N ALA A 94 0.59 15.93 9.24
CA ALA A 94 0.82 15.13 10.43
C ALA A 94 2.33 14.95 10.72
N ALA A 95 3.14 14.69 9.70
CA ALA A 95 4.58 14.55 9.84
C ALA A 95 5.25 15.84 10.32
N ARG A 96 4.82 17.00 9.82
CA ARG A 96 5.30 18.30 10.28
C ARG A 96 4.92 18.56 11.74
N ALA A 97 3.68 18.28 12.12
CA ALA A 97 3.20 18.47 13.49
C ALA A 97 3.94 17.57 14.49
N LEU A 98 4.13 16.29 14.16
CA LEU A 98 4.91 15.35 14.98
C LEU A 98 6.38 15.76 15.06
N GLY A 99 6.99 16.14 13.93
CA GLY A 99 8.38 16.59 13.89
C GLY A 99 8.63 17.84 14.74
N ALA A 100 7.67 18.78 14.80
CA ALA A 100 7.74 19.94 15.68
C ALA A 100 7.74 19.57 17.18
N ALA A 101 7.21 18.39 17.52
CA ALA A 101 7.23 17.82 18.87
C ALA A 101 8.40 16.83 19.09
N GLY A 102 9.33 16.70 18.14
CA GLY A 102 10.43 15.74 18.21
C GLY A 102 10.01 14.27 18.06
N LEU A 103 8.85 14.02 17.44
CA LEU A 103 8.31 12.67 17.21
C LEU A 103 8.39 12.30 15.73
N ASP A 104 8.65 11.01 15.47
CA ASP A 104 8.63 10.46 14.12
C ASP A 104 7.21 10.18 13.63
N CYS A 105 6.95 10.50 12.37
CA CYS A 105 5.76 10.02 11.69
C CYS A 105 6.06 8.71 10.98
N ALA A 106 5.22 7.69 11.21
CA ALA A 106 5.43 6.36 10.65
C ALA A 106 5.43 6.32 9.11
N ASN A 107 4.81 7.28 8.44
CA ASN A 107 4.83 7.40 6.98
C ASN A 107 5.29 8.80 6.58
N ARG A 108 6.21 8.87 5.61
CA ARG A 108 6.58 10.08 4.90
C ARG A 108 5.96 10.02 3.49
N PRO A 109 5.18 11.03 3.08
CA PRO A 109 4.57 11.04 1.74
C PRO A 109 5.65 11.22 0.68
N VAL A 110 5.55 10.48 -0.43
CA VAL A 110 6.49 10.61 -1.56
C VAL A 110 5.76 11.06 -2.82
N GLY A 111 4.61 10.47 -3.14
CA GLY A 111 3.75 10.94 -4.24
C GLY A 111 2.75 9.91 -4.72
N THR A 112 2.26 10.09 -5.95
CA THR A 112 1.21 9.25 -6.55
C THR A 112 1.70 8.52 -7.80
N TYR A 113 1.35 7.24 -7.90
CA TYR A 113 1.46 6.47 -9.14
C TYR A 113 0.09 6.39 -9.81
N ARG A 114 -0.01 6.89 -11.04
CA ARG A 114 -1.22 6.74 -11.86
C ARG A 114 -1.11 5.48 -12.68
N TYR A 115 -2.10 4.60 -12.56
CA TYR A 115 -2.15 3.39 -13.38
C TYR A 115 -2.56 3.72 -14.82
N GLU A 116 -1.86 3.12 -15.77
CA GLU A 116 -2.34 3.01 -17.14
C GLU A 116 -3.50 2.02 -17.21
N CYS A 117 -4.53 2.34 -18.00
CA CYS A 117 -5.68 1.47 -18.14
C CYS A 117 -5.27 0.19 -18.89
N ALA A 118 -5.47 -0.97 -18.26
CA ALA A 118 -5.28 -2.26 -18.90
C ALA A 118 -6.58 -2.78 -19.53
N LEU A 119 -6.43 -3.62 -20.56
CA LEU A 119 -7.55 -4.32 -21.19
C LEU A 119 -8.28 -5.19 -20.15
N GLY A 120 -9.62 -5.13 -20.12
CA GLY A 120 -10.44 -5.89 -19.19
C GLY A 120 -10.69 -5.22 -17.84
N TRP A 121 -10.14 -4.03 -17.58
CA TRP A 121 -10.52 -3.28 -16.38
C TRP A 121 -11.94 -2.72 -16.49
N PRO A 122 -12.77 -2.84 -15.44
CA PRO A 122 -14.12 -2.28 -15.45
C PRO A 122 -14.03 -0.75 -15.46
N LEU A 123 -14.96 -0.03 -16.11
CA LEU A 123 -14.97 1.44 -16.09
C LEU A 123 -13.60 2.07 -16.47
N PRO A 124 -13.10 1.85 -17.70
CA PRO A 124 -11.73 2.20 -18.11
C PRO A 124 -11.44 3.71 -18.11
N LYS A 125 -12.48 4.55 -18.17
CA LYS A 125 -12.36 6.01 -18.12
C LYS A 125 -12.08 6.55 -16.72
N ILE A 126 -12.25 5.74 -15.67
CA ILE A 126 -11.99 6.15 -14.30
C ILE A 126 -10.49 6.03 -14.02
N GLY A 127 -9.86 7.17 -13.73
CA GLY A 127 -8.45 7.22 -13.33
C GLY A 127 -8.23 6.48 -12.00
N ARG A 128 -7.15 5.69 -11.95
CA ARG A 128 -6.78 4.89 -10.78
C ARG A 128 -5.40 5.32 -10.32
N TYR A 129 -5.24 5.45 -9.02
CA TYR A 129 -4.04 5.98 -8.41
C TYR A 129 -3.60 5.11 -7.23
N CYS A 130 -2.31 5.12 -6.95
CA CYS A 130 -1.71 4.57 -5.75
C CYS A 130 -0.92 5.67 -5.03
N GLY A 131 -1.20 5.88 -3.75
CA GLY A 131 -0.36 6.72 -2.89
C GLY A 131 0.86 5.93 -2.43
N VAL A 132 2.04 6.54 -2.58
CA VAL A 132 3.35 5.97 -2.23
C VAL A 132 3.94 6.73 -1.05
N PHE A 133 4.36 5.97 -0.04
CA PHE A 133 4.93 6.51 1.19
C PHE A 133 6.19 5.72 1.54
N GLU A 134 7.25 6.40 1.95
CA GLU A 134 8.32 5.77 2.71
C GLU A 134 7.79 5.54 4.13
N THR A 135 8.09 4.41 4.74
CA THR A 135 7.51 4.07 6.05
C THR A 135 8.55 3.49 6.99
N LEU A 136 8.53 3.94 8.24
CA LEU A 136 9.35 3.37 9.32
C LEU A 136 8.76 2.06 9.86
N GLY A 137 7.52 1.72 9.46
CA GLY A 137 6.87 0.49 9.89
C GLY A 137 5.34 0.56 9.82
N ASN A 138 4.70 -0.55 10.16
CA ASN A 138 3.24 -0.56 10.20
C ASN A 138 2.70 -0.04 11.52
N ALA A 139 2.05 1.12 11.55
CA ALA A 139 1.32 1.55 12.75
C ALA A 139 0.24 0.53 13.16
N ARG A 140 -0.31 -0.25 12.20
CA ARG A 140 -1.23 -1.36 12.50
C ARG A 140 -0.53 -2.55 13.15
N LEU A 141 0.80 -2.65 13.06
CA LEU A 141 1.56 -3.56 13.91
C LEU A 141 1.65 -3.03 15.34
N GLY A 142 1.36 -1.76 15.64
CA GLY A 142 1.18 -1.27 17.01
C GLY A 142 -0.19 -1.65 17.58
N ASP A 143 -1.25 -1.39 16.82
CA ASP A 143 -2.63 -1.73 17.23
C ASP A 143 -2.92 -3.23 17.20
N HIS A 144 -2.18 -3.99 16.39
CA HIS A 144 -2.19 -5.45 16.34
C HIS A 144 -0.88 -6.07 16.84
N LEU A 145 -0.01 -5.34 17.56
CA LEU A 145 1.29 -5.88 18.00
C LEU A 145 1.09 -7.13 18.82
N LEU A 146 0.21 -7.00 19.81
CA LEU A 146 -0.20 -8.10 20.68
C LEU A 146 -0.86 -9.21 19.88
N ALA A 147 -1.76 -8.90 18.95
CA ALA A 147 -2.41 -9.94 18.12
C ALA A 147 -1.42 -10.66 17.18
N GLY A 148 -0.41 -9.95 16.67
CA GLY A 148 0.66 -10.50 15.83
C GLY A 148 1.64 -11.35 16.64
N LEU A 149 2.05 -10.87 17.82
CA LEU A 149 2.87 -11.62 18.77
C LEU A 149 2.16 -12.89 19.26
N LEU A 150 0.86 -12.80 19.55
CA LEU A 150 0.03 -13.96 19.93
C LEU A 150 -0.05 -15.01 18.82
N ARG A 151 -0.03 -14.60 17.54
CA ARG A 151 -0.02 -15.53 16.41
C ARG A 151 1.35 -16.17 16.16
N LEU A 152 2.43 -15.48 16.52
CA LEU A 152 3.80 -15.97 16.39
C LEU A 152 4.27 -16.81 17.59
N LEU A 153 3.57 -16.72 18.72
CA LEU A 153 3.89 -17.41 19.97
C LEU A 153 4.07 -18.94 19.82
N PRO A 154 3.21 -19.67 19.08
CA PRO A 154 3.40 -21.11 18.87
C PRO A 154 4.65 -21.48 18.06
N GLU A 155 5.15 -20.55 17.24
CA GLU A 155 6.35 -20.74 16.41
C GLU A 155 7.63 -20.40 17.19
N LEU A 156 7.53 -19.48 18.16
CA LEU A 156 8.63 -19.07 19.03
C LEU A 156 8.79 -19.97 20.26
N PHE A 157 7.69 -20.59 20.69
CA PHE A 157 7.62 -21.54 21.81
C PHE A 157 6.81 -22.76 21.39
N PRO A 158 7.39 -23.67 20.59
CA PRO A 158 6.71 -24.88 20.19
C PRO A 158 6.38 -25.74 21.43
N PRO A 159 5.19 -26.35 21.50
CA PRO A 159 4.81 -27.18 22.64
C PRO A 159 5.78 -28.36 22.76
N GLY A 160 6.54 -28.40 23.86
CA GLY A 160 7.53 -29.43 24.16
C GLY A 160 8.99 -28.96 24.23
N ALA A 161 9.26 -27.66 24.08
CA ALA A 161 10.53 -27.03 24.48
C ALA A 161 10.52 -26.60 25.95
#